data_AF-A0A831NS78-F1
#
_entry.id   AF-A0A831NS78-F1
#
_cell.length_a   1.000
_cell.length_b   1.000
_cell.length_c   1.000
_cell.angle_alpha   90.00
_cell.angle_beta   90.00
_cell.angle_gamma   90.00
#
_symmetry.space_group_name_H-M   'P 1'
#
loop_
_entity.id
_entity.type
_entity.pdbx_description
1 polymer ?
#
loop_
_entity_poly.entity_id
_entity_poly.type
_entity_poly.pdbx_seq_one_letter_code
_entity_poly.pdbx_strand_id
1 'polypeptide(L)'
;MSYVLISSYDDKEAINTPRIPSELIERIVVGLNEVCKRVGILVKETVSRKIGVTIGIDGYIGVYWKVLISKLEEFFRELQLDFELLDVTNFYKPLDYIENIIKPFLTCDPHFGRVFEGEIEMFFRRKELRKRIEHARRNSKVLVCFGCGVVNRFTADLYDVVFYVDVTKEVAGRRVLNGLINNLGDGGKSISREYSGKRLYYIDFPVLDRHKRRVLRRIDFYLDGNNTENLIMLPRDVYKKLLLILSEHPLRLKPIYLEGVWGGQWLKEIRKLPKSMKNCAWSYEVMAPYQSLFVKLRNIVLNLPFLNLLWEYPDRIMGKFEAYEKVGGNFPIRVNYDDSMGGGDMAIQVHGDLSYLKENFNEPIGQNESYYI
;
A
#
# COMPACT_ATOMS: atom_id res chain seq x y z
N MET A 1 -2.76 21.99 4.15
CA MET A 1 -1.71 21.05 3.74
C MET A 1 -2.33 19.67 3.57
N SER A 2 -2.07 18.95 2.47
CA SER A 2 -2.58 17.59 2.30
C SER A 2 -1.48 16.58 2.66
N TYR A 3 -1.65 15.87 3.77
CA TYR A 3 -0.72 14.81 4.20
C TYR A 3 -0.80 13.56 3.32
N VAL A 4 -1.87 13.41 2.54
CA VAL A 4 -2.04 12.28 1.62
C VAL A 4 -2.38 12.82 0.23
N LEU A 5 -1.68 12.33 -0.77
CA LEU A 5 -1.92 12.70 -2.16
C LEU A 5 -3.07 11.86 -2.71
N ILE A 6 -4.18 12.52 -3.04
CA ILE A 6 -5.34 11.90 -3.67
C ILE A 6 -5.59 12.65 -4.97
N SER A 7 -5.39 11.96 -6.10
CA SER A 7 -5.61 12.58 -7.41
C SER A 7 -7.08 12.95 -7.59
N SER A 8 -7.34 14.15 -8.13
CA SER A 8 -8.68 14.56 -8.53
C SER A 8 -9.16 13.83 -9.80
N TYR A 9 -8.24 13.26 -10.57
CA TYR A 9 -8.52 12.56 -11.81
C TYR A 9 -7.54 11.41 -12.05
N ASP A 10 -8.08 10.28 -12.53
CA ASP A 10 -7.29 9.13 -12.94
C ASP A 10 -7.12 9.15 -14.45
N ASP A 11 -5.93 9.52 -14.92
CA ASP A 11 -5.59 9.49 -16.35
C ASP A 11 -5.53 8.04 -16.84
N LYS A 12 -6.54 7.66 -17.61
CA LYS A 12 -6.69 6.31 -18.18
C LYS A 12 -5.66 6.03 -19.29
N GLU A 13 -5.02 7.05 -19.84
CA GLU A 13 -3.96 6.92 -20.84
C GLU A 13 -2.59 6.67 -20.19
N ALA A 14 -2.45 6.91 -18.88
CA ALA A 14 -1.26 6.56 -18.11
C ALA A 14 -1.22 5.06 -17.78
N ILE A 15 -1.20 4.23 -18.83
CA ILE A 15 -1.25 2.77 -18.74
C ILE A 15 -0.05 2.13 -19.44
N ASN A 16 0.60 1.22 -18.72
CA ASN A 16 1.76 0.47 -19.21
C ASN A 16 1.26 -0.81 -19.90
N THR A 17 1.79 -1.11 -21.09
CA THR A 17 1.37 -2.25 -21.93
C THR A 17 2.55 -3.18 -22.25
N PRO A 18 3.24 -3.73 -21.24
CA PRO A 18 4.37 -4.62 -21.47
C PRO A 18 3.92 -5.89 -22.22
N ARG A 19 4.82 -6.43 -23.05
CA ARG A 19 4.61 -7.75 -23.67
C ARG A 19 4.83 -8.83 -22.61
N ILE A 20 3.77 -9.56 -22.28
CA ILE A 20 3.82 -10.64 -21.28
C ILE A 20 3.39 -11.95 -21.92
N PRO A 21 4.11 -13.07 -21.67
CA PRO A 21 3.71 -14.39 -22.12
C PRO A 21 2.29 -14.75 -21.69
N SER A 22 1.53 -15.33 -22.62
CA SER A 22 0.12 -15.69 -22.43
C SER A 22 -0.08 -16.65 -21.25
N GLU A 23 0.85 -17.58 -21.05
CA GLU A 23 0.80 -18.59 -19.98
C GLU A 23 0.89 -17.96 -18.58
N LEU A 24 1.51 -16.78 -18.46
CA LEU A 24 1.54 -16.04 -17.20
C LEU A 24 0.19 -15.37 -16.91
N ILE A 25 -0.44 -14.79 -17.94
CA ILE A 25 -1.71 -14.07 -17.81
C ILE A 25 -2.84 -15.04 -17.45
N GLU A 26 -2.84 -16.25 -18.02
CA GLU A 26 -3.85 -17.29 -17.76
C GLU A 26 -3.87 -17.81 -16.32
N ARG A 27 -2.80 -17.55 -15.55
CA ARG A 27 -2.70 -17.92 -14.13
C ARG A 27 -3.17 -16.82 -13.18
N ILE A 28 -3.52 -15.65 -13.70
CA ILE A 28 -4.06 -14.53 -12.94
C ILE A 28 -5.56 -14.77 -12.73
N VAL A 29 -6.01 -14.63 -11.49
CA VAL A 29 -7.43 -14.79 -11.13
C VAL A 29 -8.01 -13.41 -10.84
N VAL A 30 -9.19 -13.11 -11.39
CA VAL A 30 -9.81 -11.78 -11.34
C VAL A 30 -11.24 -11.89 -10.81
N GLY A 31 -11.60 -10.99 -9.90
CA GLY A 31 -12.90 -10.91 -9.27
C GLY A 31 -12.90 -11.56 -7.88
N LEU A 32 -13.56 -10.93 -6.92
CA LEU A 32 -13.63 -11.40 -5.53
C LEU A 32 -14.09 -12.86 -5.43
N ASN A 33 -15.14 -13.22 -6.15
CA ASN A 33 -15.71 -14.57 -6.13
C ASN A 33 -14.71 -15.61 -6.65
N GLU A 34 -14.10 -15.36 -7.80
CA GLU A 34 -13.15 -16.30 -8.41
C GLU A 34 -11.88 -16.44 -7.57
N VAL A 35 -11.41 -15.34 -6.98
CA VAL A 35 -10.28 -15.37 -6.05
C VAL A 35 -10.61 -16.20 -4.81
N CYS A 36 -11.71 -15.93 -4.11
CA CYS A 36 -12.10 -16.70 -2.93
C CYS A 36 -12.33 -18.19 -3.25
N LYS A 37 -12.96 -18.50 -4.38
CA LYS A 37 -13.13 -19.87 -4.88
C LYS A 37 -11.79 -20.55 -5.13
N ARG A 38 -10.85 -19.87 -5.79
CA ARG A 38 -9.50 -20.41 -6.04
C ARG A 38 -8.74 -20.66 -4.73
N VAL A 39 -8.85 -19.76 -3.75
CA VAL A 39 -8.27 -19.97 -2.41
C VAL A 39 -8.89 -21.21 -1.76
N GLY A 40 -10.22 -21.35 -1.76
CA GLY A 40 -10.89 -22.54 -1.19
C GLY A 40 -10.42 -23.85 -1.82
N ILE A 41 -10.27 -23.90 -3.14
CA ILE A 41 -9.74 -25.07 -3.85
C ILE A 41 -8.30 -25.38 -3.43
N LEU A 42 -7.43 -24.36 -3.40
CA LEU A 42 -6.04 -24.50 -2.99
C LEU A 42 -5.92 -25.05 -1.55
N VAL A 43 -6.76 -24.56 -0.64
CA VAL A 43 -6.80 -25.01 0.75
C VAL A 43 -7.26 -26.45 0.84
N LYS A 44 -8.32 -26.83 0.14
CA LYS A 44 -8.82 -28.20 0.09
C LYS A 44 -7.75 -29.18 -0.42
N GLU A 45 -7.05 -28.81 -1.49
CA GLU A 45 -5.93 -29.59 -2.03
C GLU A 45 -4.79 -29.73 -1.00
N THR A 46 -4.48 -28.67 -0.25
CA THR A 46 -3.41 -28.68 0.76
C THR A 46 -3.75 -29.57 1.96
N VAL A 47 -4.99 -29.47 2.48
CA VAL A 47 -5.48 -30.31 3.60
C VAL A 47 -5.56 -31.78 3.19
N SER A 48 -5.76 -32.11 1.91
CA SER A 48 -5.71 -33.52 1.46
C SER A 48 -4.31 -34.16 1.59
N ARG A 49 -3.26 -33.34 1.72
CA ARG A 49 -1.84 -33.77 1.79
C ARG A 49 -1.20 -33.55 3.16
N LYS A 50 -1.83 -32.80 4.06
CA LYS A 50 -1.30 -32.40 5.37
C LYS A 50 -2.39 -32.54 6.44
N ILE A 51 -1.97 -32.79 7.69
CA ILE A 51 -2.89 -32.91 8.84
C ILE A 51 -3.67 -31.60 9.08
N GLY A 52 -3.05 -30.46 8.77
CA GLY A 52 -3.70 -29.15 8.76
C GLY A 52 -2.93 -28.13 7.93
N VAL A 53 -3.51 -26.96 7.73
CA VAL A 53 -2.91 -25.84 7.00
C VAL A 53 -3.17 -24.52 7.72
N THR A 54 -2.13 -23.71 7.88
CA THR A 54 -2.21 -22.37 8.45
C THR A 54 -1.95 -21.32 7.39
N ILE A 55 -2.89 -20.39 7.22
CA ILE A 55 -2.92 -19.40 6.15
C ILE A 55 -2.81 -18.01 6.76
N GLY A 56 -1.88 -17.20 6.25
CA GLY A 56 -1.76 -15.79 6.60
C GLY A 56 -2.26 -14.92 5.46
N ILE A 57 -3.31 -14.13 5.68
CA ILE A 57 -3.79 -13.10 4.75
C ILE A 57 -3.40 -11.74 5.32
N ASP A 58 -2.21 -11.28 4.95
CA ASP A 58 -1.70 -9.96 5.31
C ASP A 58 -2.14 -8.94 4.27
N GLY A 59 -1.99 -7.65 4.58
CA GLY A 59 -2.39 -6.60 3.66
C GLY A 59 -1.96 -5.22 4.12
N TYR A 60 -2.03 -4.29 3.18
CA TYR A 60 -1.81 -2.88 3.46
C TYR A 60 -3.02 -2.26 4.16
N ILE A 61 -2.85 -1.08 4.77
CA ILE A 61 -4.00 -0.34 5.30
C ILE A 61 -4.98 0.02 4.18
N GLY A 62 -6.27 -0.05 4.46
CA GLY A 62 -7.32 0.20 3.49
C GLY A 62 -8.01 -1.07 2.97
N VAL A 63 -7.52 -2.27 3.26
CA VAL A 63 -8.21 -3.52 2.88
C VAL A 63 -9.57 -3.63 3.58
N TYR A 64 -10.64 -3.90 2.83
CA TYR A 64 -11.97 -4.20 3.37
C TYR A 64 -12.04 -5.64 3.89
N TRP A 65 -11.40 -5.89 5.04
CA TRP A 65 -11.29 -7.22 5.65
C TRP A 65 -12.64 -7.93 5.80
N LYS A 66 -13.67 -7.23 6.28
CA LYS A 66 -15.01 -7.82 6.46
C LYS A 66 -15.56 -8.41 5.15
N VAL A 67 -15.47 -7.68 4.04
CA VAL A 67 -15.98 -8.14 2.73
C VAL A 67 -15.21 -9.37 2.25
N LEU A 68 -13.87 -9.29 2.26
CA LEU A 68 -13.00 -10.37 1.81
C LEU A 68 -13.20 -11.65 2.64
N ILE A 69 -13.20 -11.53 3.97
CA ILE A 69 -13.27 -12.68 4.87
C ILE A 69 -14.67 -13.29 4.89
N SER A 70 -15.73 -12.49 4.86
CA SER A 70 -17.10 -13.03 4.73
C SER A 70 -17.29 -13.82 3.44
N LYS A 71 -16.71 -13.35 2.31
CA LYS A 71 -16.82 -14.10 1.06
C LYS A 71 -15.96 -15.37 1.04
N LEU A 72 -14.78 -15.32 1.65
CA LEU A 72 -13.95 -16.51 1.82
C LEU A 72 -14.63 -17.56 2.71
N GLU A 73 -15.27 -17.12 3.80
CA GLU A 73 -16.01 -17.96 4.73
C GLU A 73 -17.16 -18.70 4.03
N GLU A 74 -17.91 -18.02 3.15
CA GLU A 74 -18.98 -18.62 2.34
C GLU A 74 -18.46 -19.81 1.52
N PHE A 75 -17.39 -19.61 0.75
CA PHE A 75 -16.80 -20.68 -0.07
C PHE A 75 -16.19 -21.81 0.77
N PHE A 76 -15.62 -21.51 1.94
CA PHE A 76 -15.09 -22.55 2.82
C PHE A 76 -16.20 -23.45 3.37
N ARG A 77 -17.35 -22.86 3.71
CA ARG A 77 -18.55 -23.61 4.12
C ARG A 77 -19.12 -24.45 2.97
N GLU A 78 -19.20 -23.92 1.74
CA GLU A 78 -19.63 -24.68 0.56
C GLU A 78 -18.73 -25.90 0.29
N LEU A 79 -17.42 -25.75 0.50
CA LEU A 79 -16.46 -26.83 0.35
C LEU A 79 -16.41 -27.78 1.55
N GLN A 80 -17.24 -27.56 2.57
CA GLN A 80 -17.29 -28.33 3.83
C GLN A 80 -15.93 -28.42 4.53
N LEU A 81 -15.16 -27.33 4.49
CA LEU A 81 -13.90 -27.24 5.21
C LEU A 81 -14.17 -27.00 6.70
N ASP A 82 -13.38 -27.65 7.55
CA ASP A 82 -13.32 -27.37 8.98
C ASP A 82 -12.27 -26.29 9.21
N PHE A 83 -12.72 -25.06 9.49
CA PHE A 83 -11.86 -23.89 9.55
C PHE A 83 -12.09 -23.00 10.77
N GLU A 84 -11.03 -22.31 11.17
CA GLU A 84 -11.05 -21.27 12.19
C GLU A 84 -10.53 -19.96 11.58
N LEU A 85 -11.22 -18.86 11.88
CA LEU A 85 -10.83 -17.52 11.46
C LEU A 85 -10.25 -16.74 12.66
N LEU A 86 -9.09 -16.14 12.48
CA LEU A 86 -8.40 -15.34 13.49
C LEU A 86 -8.10 -13.94 12.94
N ASP A 87 -8.85 -12.96 13.44
CA ASP A 87 -8.60 -11.54 13.18
C ASP A 87 -7.46 -11.05 14.09
N VAL A 88 -6.36 -10.59 13.50
CA VAL A 88 -5.19 -10.13 14.28
C VAL A 88 -5.41 -8.77 14.95
N THR A 89 -6.43 -8.01 14.58
CA THR A 89 -6.76 -6.73 15.22
C THR A 89 -7.06 -6.90 16.71
N ASN A 90 -7.58 -8.06 17.10
CA ASN A 90 -7.77 -8.46 18.49
C ASN A 90 -6.46 -8.54 19.29
N PHE A 91 -5.31 -8.65 18.62
CA PHE A 91 -3.99 -8.76 19.23
C PHE A 91 -3.17 -7.48 19.11
N TYR A 92 -3.76 -6.39 18.62
CA TYR A 92 -3.15 -5.08 18.80
C TYR A 92 -3.04 -4.75 20.29
N LYS A 93 -2.08 -3.87 20.59
CA LYS A 93 -1.98 -3.26 21.91
C LYS A 93 -3.17 -2.34 22.15
N PRO A 94 -3.53 -2.06 23.42
CA PRO A 94 -4.60 -1.13 23.73
C PRO A 94 -4.40 0.23 23.04
N LEU A 95 -5.50 0.86 22.63
CA LEU A 95 -5.49 2.14 21.92
C LEU A 95 -4.65 3.19 22.64
N ASP A 96 -4.84 3.36 23.95
CA ASP A 96 -4.10 4.37 24.73
C ASP A 96 -2.59 4.13 24.69
N TYR A 97 -2.14 2.87 24.63
CA TYR A 97 -0.72 2.57 24.46
C TYR A 97 -0.22 3.01 23.08
N ILE A 98 -0.97 2.69 22.02
CA ILE A 98 -0.61 3.06 20.64
C ILE A 98 -0.59 4.59 20.50
N GLU A 99 -1.61 5.29 20.99
CA GLU A 99 -1.66 6.75 20.98
C GLU A 99 -0.48 7.35 21.75
N ASN A 100 -0.12 6.81 22.92
CA ASN A 100 1.00 7.32 23.71
C ASN A 100 2.36 7.19 23.00
N ILE A 101 2.59 6.12 22.22
CA ILE A 101 3.87 5.95 21.52
C ILE A 101 3.96 6.79 20.23
N ILE A 102 2.83 7.12 19.59
CA ILE A 102 2.82 7.90 18.33
C ILE A 102 2.64 9.40 18.56
N LYS A 103 1.96 9.81 19.64
CA LYS A 103 1.65 11.22 19.93
C LYS A 103 2.86 12.16 19.86
N PRO A 104 4.03 11.83 20.43
CA PRO A 104 5.21 12.70 20.35
C PRO A 104 5.65 13.03 18.91
N PHE A 105 5.35 12.15 17.96
CA PHE A 105 5.67 12.31 16.54
C PHE A 105 4.63 13.14 15.78
N LEU A 106 3.44 13.34 16.36
CA LEU A 106 2.33 14.07 15.72
C LEU A 106 2.12 15.46 16.31
N THR A 107 2.52 15.68 17.56
CA THR A 107 2.30 16.93 18.30
C THR A 107 3.56 17.79 18.46
N CYS A 108 4.67 17.40 17.83
CA CYS A 108 5.91 18.18 17.89
C CYS A 108 5.82 19.53 17.17
N ASP A 109 4.88 19.68 16.24
CA ASP A 109 4.58 20.91 15.51
C ASP A 109 3.09 20.96 15.14
N PRO A 110 2.44 22.13 15.01
CA PRO A 110 1.03 22.23 14.60
C PRO A 110 0.75 21.61 13.23
N HIS A 111 1.63 21.81 12.26
CA HIS A 111 1.45 21.39 10.87
C HIS A 111 2.31 20.17 10.51
N PHE A 112 3.52 20.07 11.07
CA PHE A 112 4.44 18.99 10.77
C PHE A 112 4.46 17.93 11.87
N GLY A 113 4.96 16.76 11.51
CA GLY A 113 5.21 15.64 12.41
C GLY A 113 6.63 15.12 12.20
N ARG A 114 6.98 14.08 12.94
CA ARG A 114 8.22 13.33 12.75
C ARG A 114 7.88 11.96 12.19
N VAL A 115 8.64 11.50 11.21
CA VAL A 115 8.50 10.14 10.69
C VAL A 115 8.80 9.16 11.82
N PHE A 116 7.81 8.32 12.13
CA PHE A 116 7.94 7.27 13.12
C PHE A 116 8.84 6.16 12.57
N GLU A 117 9.86 5.79 13.33
CA GLU A 117 10.85 4.79 12.93
C GLU A 117 10.51 3.38 13.42
N GLY A 118 9.43 3.24 14.20
CA GLY A 118 9.02 1.97 14.78
C GLY A 118 8.54 0.94 13.75
N GLU A 119 8.51 -0.31 14.17
CA GLU A 119 8.13 -1.44 13.32
C GLU A 119 6.71 -1.90 13.62
N ILE A 120 6.05 -2.59 12.67
CA ILE A 120 4.65 -3.01 12.81
C ILE A 120 4.42 -3.85 14.07
N GLU A 121 5.43 -4.61 14.49
CA GLU A 121 5.38 -5.46 15.66
C GLU A 121 5.26 -4.69 16.98
N MET A 122 5.55 -3.37 17.00
CA MET A 122 5.31 -2.50 18.16
C MET A 122 3.82 -2.33 18.45
N PHE A 123 2.96 -2.47 17.44
CA PHE A 123 1.51 -2.36 17.56
C PHE A 123 0.88 -3.64 18.12
N PHE A 124 1.63 -4.74 18.25
CA PHE A 124 1.11 -6.05 18.63
C PHE A 124 1.47 -6.50 20.05
N ARG A 125 0.55 -7.27 20.65
CA ARG A 125 0.82 -8.18 21.76
C ARG A 125 1.47 -9.47 21.24
N ARG A 126 2.70 -9.33 20.74
CA ARG A 126 3.46 -10.33 19.96
C ARG A 126 3.42 -11.76 20.53
N LYS A 127 3.72 -11.91 21.84
CA LYS A 127 3.77 -13.22 22.50
C LYS A 127 2.39 -13.88 22.58
N GLU A 128 1.34 -13.10 22.81
CA GLU A 128 -0.04 -13.59 22.88
C GLU A 128 -0.53 -14.03 21.49
N LEU A 129 -0.27 -13.22 20.46
CA LEU A 129 -0.61 -13.56 19.08
C LEU A 129 0.05 -14.87 18.65
N ARG A 130 1.37 -15.00 18.84
CA ARG A 130 2.10 -16.22 18.46
C ARG A 130 1.54 -17.45 19.16
N LYS A 131 1.36 -17.39 20.49
CA LYS A 131 0.78 -18.49 21.28
C LYS A 131 -0.62 -18.87 20.80
N ARG A 132 -1.46 -17.89 20.46
CA ARG A 132 -2.82 -18.15 19.96
C ARG A 132 -2.80 -18.88 18.62
N ILE A 133 -1.92 -18.49 17.69
CA ILE A 133 -1.76 -19.17 16.39
C ILE A 133 -1.23 -20.59 16.59
N GLU A 134 -0.20 -20.77 17.43
CA GLU A 134 0.36 -22.09 17.75
C GLU A 134 -0.65 -23.02 18.44
N HIS A 135 -1.58 -22.48 19.20
CA HIS A 135 -2.68 -23.24 19.79
C HIS A 135 -3.72 -23.60 18.72
N ALA A 136 -4.25 -22.64 17.95
CA ALA A 136 -5.25 -22.91 16.92
C ALA A 136 -4.77 -23.90 15.87
N ARG A 137 -3.53 -23.76 15.38
CA ARG A 137 -3.01 -24.66 14.34
C ARG A 137 -2.93 -26.13 14.77
N ARG A 138 -2.94 -26.41 16.08
CA ARG A 138 -2.96 -27.77 16.63
C ARG A 138 -4.37 -28.34 16.75
N ASN A 139 -5.39 -27.48 16.77
CA ASN A 139 -6.77 -27.85 17.04
C ASN A 139 -7.69 -27.70 15.80
N SER A 140 -7.22 -27.05 14.75
CA SER A 140 -8.02 -26.71 13.56
C SER A 140 -7.37 -27.28 12.31
N LYS A 141 -8.17 -27.90 11.42
CA LYS A 141 -7.67 -28.41 10.13
C LYS A 141 -7.25 -27.28 9.20
N VAL A 142 -8.01 -26.19 9.17
CA VAL A 142 -7.67 -24.96 8.45
C VAL A 142 -7.68 -23.80 9.43
N LEU A 143 -6.56 -23.09 9.57
CA LEU A 143 -6.51 -21.84 10.31
C LEU A 143 -6.25 -20.69 9.34
N VAL A 144 -7.15 -19.71 9.29
CA VAL A 144 -6.94 -18.46 8.54
C VAL A 144 -6.70 -17.33 9.52
N CYS A 145 -5.49 -16.80 9.54
CA CYS A 145 -5.19 -15.56 10.24
C CYS A 145 -5.18 -14.39 9.25
N PHE A 146 -5.86 -13.30 9.56
CA PHE A 146 -5.97 -12.17 8.64
C PHE A 146 -5.86 -10.82 9.36
N GLY A 147 -5.48 -9.80 8.59
CA GLY A 147 -5.35 -8.42 9.05
C GLY A 147 -3.93 -7.86 8.84
N CYS A 148 -3.81 -6.53 8.87
CA CYS A 148 -2.54 -5.85 8.59
C CYS A 148 -1.46 -6.29 9.60
N GLY A 149 -0.33 -6.80 9.09
CA GLY A 149 0.78 -7.22 9.94
C GLY A 149 0.66 -8.64 10.52
N VAL A 150 -0.28 -9.46 10.05
CA VAL A 150 -0.41 -10.85 10.50
C VAL A 150 0.83 -11.70 10.20
N VAL A 151 1.52 -11.47 9.08
CA VAL A 151 2.75 -12.18 8.69
C VAL A 151 3.98 -11.31 9.01
N ASN A 152 4.20 -11.08 10.31
CA ASN A 152 5.31 -10.27 10.82
C ASN A 152 6.49 -11.15 11.30
N ARG A 153 7.58 -10.53 11.77
CA ARG A 153 8.81 -11.25 12.19
C ARG A 153 8.60 -12.33 13.26
N PHE A 154 7.53 -12.26 14.05
CA PHE A 154 7.24 -13.22 15.13
C PHE A 154 6.28 -14.33 14.73
N THR A 155 5.66 -14.25 13.56
CA THR A 155 4.62 -15.20 13.13
C THR A 155 4.86 -15.75 11.73
N ALA A 156 5.77 -15.17 10.94
CA ALA A 156 6.00 -15.55 9.55
C ALA A 156 6.35 -17.04 9.33
N ASP A 157 6.98 -17.68 10.31
CA ASP A 157 7.33 -19.10 10.30
C ASP A 157 6.14 -20.04 10.60
N LEU A 158 5.00 -19.50 11.02
CA LEU A 158 3.83 -20.27 11.40
C LEU A 158 2.85 -20.53 10.25
N TYR A 159 3.03 -19.86 9.12
CA TYR A 159 2.12 -19.96 7.97
C TYR A 159 2.67 -20.91 6.91
N ASP A 160 1.81 -21.79 6.40
CA ASP A 160 2.07 -22.62 5.24
C ASP A 160 1.92 -21.83 3.95
N VAL A 161 0.86 -21.01 3.86
CA VAL A 161 0.52 -20.21 2.67
C VAL A 161 0.29 -18.75 3.08
N VAL A 162 0.89 -17.83 2.33
CA VAL A 162 0.80 -16.39 2.61
C VAL A 162 0.24 -15.62 1.41
N PHE A 163 -0.85 -14.90 1.66
CA PHE A 163 -1.46 -13.95 0.75
C PHE A 163 -1.16 -12.53 1.22
N TYR A 164 -0.90 -11.61 0.30
CA TYR A 164 -0.75 -10.18 0.61
C TYR A 164 -1.71 -9.33 -0.24
N VAL A 165 -2.66 -8.68 0.43
CA VAL A 165 -3.64 -7.78 -0.19
C VAL A 165 -3.10 -6.36 -0.18
N ASP A 166 -2.62 -5.92 -1.33
CA ASP A 166 -1.98 -4.62 -1.49
C ASP A 166 -3.00 -3.54 -1.89
N VAL A 167 -2.82 -2.35 -1.34
CA VAL A 167 -3.66 -1.17 -1.62
C VAL A 167 -2.72 0.02 -1.76
N THR A 168 -2.90 0.82 -2.81
CA THR A 168 -2.12 2.03 -3.02
C THR A 168 -2.39 3.05 -1.91
N LYS A 169 -1.38 3.88 -1.58
CA LYS A 169 -1.54 4.95 -0.56
C LYS A 169 -2.66 5.91 -0.88
N GLU A 170 -2.90 6.17 -2.16
CA GLU A 170 -4.05 6.98 -2.61
C GLU A 170 -5.38 6.32 -2.21
N VAL A 171 -5.59 5.04 -2.55
CA VAL A 171 -6.84 4.33 -2.22
C VAL A 171 -6.97 4.16 -0.71
N ALA A 172 -5.88 3.80 -0.03
CA ALA A 172 -5.84 3.69 1.43
C ALA A 172 -6.21 5.02 2.10
N GLY A 173 -5.60 6.12 1.67
CA GLY A 173 -5.89 7.48 2.12
C GLY A 173 -7.34 7.86 1.89
N ARG A 174 -7.88 7.61 0.70
CA ARG A 174 -9.29 7.88 0.39
C ARG A 174 -10.23 7.10 1.32
N ARG A 175 -9.95 5.83 1.60
CA ARG A 175 -10.76 5.00 2.49
C ARG A 175 -10.67 5.48 3.95
N VAL A 176 -9.48 5.80 4.43
CA VAL A 176 -9.28 6.26 5.82
C VAL A 176 -9.84 7.65 6.05
N LEU A 177 -9.53 8.61 5.18
CA LEU A 177 -9.96 10.00 5.34
C LEU A 177 -11.46 10.23 5.12
N ASN A 178 -12.17 9.22 4.60
CA ASN A 178 -13.63 9.21 4.49
C ASN A 178 -14.29 8.32 5.57
N GLY A 179 -13.53 7.84 6.57
CA GLY A 179 -14.06 7.06 7.70
C GLY A 179 -14.49 5.63 7.35
N LEU A 180 -14.07 5.11 6.19
CA LEU A 180 -14.42 3.74 5.76
C LEU A 180 -13.48 2.69 6.37
N ILE A 181 -12.26 3.10 6.74
CA ILE A 181 -11.22 2.27 7.36
C ILE A 181 -10.51 3.11 8.43
N ASN A 182 -10.09 2.50 9.53
CA ASN A 182 -9.36 3.21 10.58
C ASN A 182 -7.85 3.16 10.34
N ASN A 183 -7.11 4.10 10.96
CA ASN A 183 -5.65 4.05 11.07
C ASN A 183 -5.18 2.74 11.76
N LEU A 184 -3.90 2.38 11.63
CA LEU A 184 -3.39 1.10 12.14
C LEU A 184 -3.51 1.03 13.67
N GLY A 185 -4.26 0.03 14.16
CA GLY A 185 -4.50 -0.14 15.61
C GLY A 185 -5.40 0.91 16.24
N ASP A 186 -6.09 1.73 15.43
CA ASP A 186 -7.10 2.66 15.91
C ASP A 186 -8.46 1.95 16.09
N GLY A 187 -9.13 2.24 17.20
CA GLY A 187 -10.44 1.71 17.57
C GLY A 187 -11.62 2.43 16.93
N GLY A 188 -11.37 3.39 16.02
CA GLY A 188 -12.44 4.08 15.28
C GLY A 188 -13.13 5.19 16.07
N LYS A 189 -12.45 5.79 17.05
CA LYS A 189 -12.93 7.03 17.65
C LYS A 189 -12.80 8.13 16.58
N SER A 190 -13.88 8.89 16.36
CA SER A 190 -13.90 9.98 15.39
C SER A 190 -12.84 11.02 15.71
N ILE A 191 -11.72 10.95 15.00
CA ILE A 191 -10.66 11.95 15.03
C ILE A 191 -10.75 12.77 13.73
N SER A 192 -10.27 14.02 13.74
CA SER A 192 -10.37 14.90 12.57
C SER A 192 -9.66 14.31 11.35
N ARG A 193 -10.19 14.59 10.16
CA ARG A 193 -9.57 14.21 8.87
C ARG A 193 -8.11 14.67 8.78
N GLU A 194 -7.82 15.84 9.35
CA GLU A 194 -6.47 16.39 9.42
C GLU A 194 -5.52 15.48 10.20
N TYR A 195 -5.90 15.08 11.41
CA TYR A 195 -5.09 14.18 12.23
C TYR A 195 -4.93 12.80 11.59
N SER A 196 -6.01 12.21 11.05
CA SER A 196 -5.92 10.92 10.35
C SER A 196 -4.96 11.00 9.16
N GLY A 197 -4.97 12.12 8.42
CA GLY A 197 -4.01 12.37 7.34
C GLY A 197 -2.58 12.50 7.85
N LYS A 198 -2.37 13.30 8.90
CA LYS A 198 -1.04 13.51 9.52
C LYS A 198 -0.48 12.17 10.02
N ARG A 199 -1.31 11.36 10.67
CA ARG A 199 -0.95 10.01 11.15
C ARG A 199 -0.63 9.05 10.01
N LEU A 200 -1.40 9.06 8.91
CA LEU A 200 -1.07 8.25 7.73
C LEU A 200 0.33 8.55 7.21
N TYR A 201 0.66 9.84 7.05
CA TYR A 201 1.94 10.29 6.52
C TYR A 201 3.11 9.95 7.45
N TYR A 202 3.03 10.35 8.72
CA TYR A 202 4.17 10.25 9.64
C TYR A 202 4.28 8.90 10.35
N ILE A 203 3.19 8.13 10.46
CA ILE A 203 3.14 6.91 11.27
C ILE A 203 2.80 5.68 10.41
N ASP A 204 1.58 5.62 9.86
CA ASP A 204 1.06 4.37 9.32
C ASP A 204 1.78 3.96 8.04
N PHE A 205 1.94 4.86 7.05
CA PHE A 205 2.62 4.53 5.81
C PHE A 205 4.09 4.14 6.03
N PRO A 206 4.90 4.87 6.83
CA PRO A 206 6.27 4.43 7.13
C PRO A 206 6.35 3.04 7.78
N VAL A 207 5.48 2.74 8.74
CA VAL A 207 5.40 1.43 9.41
C VAL A 207 5.02 0.33 8.41
N LEU A 208 4.00 0.58 7.61
CA LEU A 208 3.46 -0.39 6.67
C LEU A 208 4.38 -0.61 5.47
N ASP A 209 5.09 0.40 5.00
CA ASP A 209 6.08 0.27 3.92
C ASP A 209 7.26 -0.61 4.36
N ARG A 210 7.78 -0.39 5.57
CA ARG A 210 8.83 -1.24 6.17
C ARG A 210 8.37 -2.69 6.33
N HIS A 211 7.12 -2.90 6.76
CA HIS A 211 6.52 -4.23 6.86
C HIS A 211 6.34 -4.87 5.48
N LYS A 212 5.76 -4.13 4.54
CA LYS A 212 5.47 -4.55 3.17
C LYS A 212 6.74 -5.01 2.44
N ARG A 213 7.82 -4.23 2.50
CA ARG A 213 9.13 -4.58 1.92
C ARG A 213 9.65 -5.95 2.42
N ARG A 214 9.30 -6.35 3.66
CA ARG A 214 9.64 -7.67 4.20
C ARG A 214 8.67 -8.76 3.74
N VAL A 215 7.37 -8.57 3.95
CA VAL A 215 6.37 -9.63 3.70
C VAL A 215 6.27 -9.99 2.22
N LEU A 216 6.49 -9.03 1.29
CA LEU A 216 6.54 -9.33 -0.16
C LEU A 216 7.65 -10.34 -0.54
N ARG A 217 8.67 -10.54 0.31
CA ARG A 217 9.67 -11.61 0.12
C ARG A 217 9.18 -12.98 0.56
N ARG A 218 8.13 -13.07 1.37
CA ARG A 218 7.55 -14.31 1.92
C ARG A 218 6.30 -14.77 1.17
N ILE A 219 5.56 -13.90 0.51
CA ILE A 219 4.25 -14.23 -0.08
C ILE A 219 4.30 -15.42 -1.05
N ASP A 220 3.19 -16.15 -1.09
CA ASP A 220 2.87 -17.16 -2.10
C ASP A 220 1.94 -16.57 -3.17
N PHE A 221 1.11 -15.60 -2.78
CA PHE A 221 0.20 -14.88 -3.67
C PHE A 221 0.19 -13.37 -3.36
N TYR A 222 0.29 -12.57 -4.41
CA TYR A 222 0.07 -11.12 -4.37
C TYR A 222 -1.36 -10.82 -4.82
N LEU A 223 -2.05 -9.89 -4.15
CA LEU A 223 -3.38 -9.45 -4.55
C LEU A 223 -3.41 -7.93 -4.71
N ASP A 224 -3.92 -7.45 -5.84
CA ASP A 224 -4.32 -6.06 -6.03
C ASP A 224 -5.71 -5.85 -5.41
N GLY A 225 -5.74 -5.25 -4.22
CA GLY A 225 -6.96 -4.92 -3.45
C GLY A 225 -7.44 -3.47 -3.62
N ASN A 226 -6.97 -2.75 -4.64
CA ASN A 226 -7.43 -1.38 -4.89
C ASN A 226 -8.92 -1.31 -5.25
N ASN A 227 -9.48 -2.37 -5.85
CA ASN A 227 -10.91 -2.59 -6.03
C ASN A 227 -11.29 -3.94 -5.41
N THR A 228 -12.13 -3.94 -4.38
CA THR A 228 -12.49 -5.16 -3.65
C THR A 228 -13.35 -6.12 -4.47
N GLU A 229 -14.27 -5.61 -5.28
CA GLU A 229 -15.12 -6.45 -6.16
C GLU A 229 -14.28 -7.04 -7.30
N ASN A 230 -13.40 -6.22 -7.88
CA ASN A 230 -12.46 -6.64 -8.91
C ASN A 230 -11.06 -6.96 -8.33
N LEU A 231 -11.03 -7.82 -7.31
CA LEU A 231 -9.79 -8.30 -6.69
C LEU A 231 -8.97 -9.11 -7.70
N ILE A 232 -7.67 -8.82 -7.84
CA ILE A 232 -6.82 -9.55 -8.79
C ILE A 232 -5.71 -10.29 -8.04
N MET A 233 -5.62 -11.61 -8.20
CA MET A 233 -4.64 -12.47 -7.52
C MET A 233 -3.61 -13.03 -8.50
N LEU A 234 -2.33 -12.88 -8.14
CA LEU A 234 -1.18 -13.40 -8.88
C LEU A 234 -0.40 -14.38 -8.00
N PRO A 235 -0.07 -15.59 -8.53
CA PRO A 235 0.96 -16.43 -7.92
C PRO A 235 2.30 -15.71 -7.84
N ARG A 236 3.11 -15.99 -6.82
CA ARG A 236 4.40 -15.33 -6.56
C ARG A 236 5.33 -15.28 -7.77
N ASP A 237 5.46 -16.38 -8.50
CA ASP A 237 6.35 -16.45 -9.67
C ASP A 237 5.83 -15.62 -10.85
N VAL A 238 4.51 -15.53 -11.03
CA VAL A 238 3.87 -14.61 -12.00
C VAL A 238 4.13 -13.16 -11.59
N TYR A 239 3.91 -12.83 -10.32
CA TYR A 239 4.18 -11.51 -9.77
C TYR A 239 5.64 -11.07 -9.96
N LYS A 240 6.60 -11.93 -9.62
CA LYS A 240 8.04 -11.65 -9.81
C LYS A 240 8.43 -11.47 -11.27
N LYS A 241 7.94 -12.35 -12.16
CA LYS A 241 8.19 -12.22 -13.60
C LYS A 241 7.59 -10.93 -14.17
N LEU A 242 6.40 -10.54 -13.73
CA LEU A 242 5.78 -9.27 -14.10
C LEU A 242 6.65 -8.07 -13.67
N LEU A 243 7.12 -8.05 -12.41
CA LEU A 243 8.02 -7.00 -11.94
C LEU A 243 9.33 -6.94 -12.75
N LEU A 244 9.91 -8.10 -13.09
CA LEU A 244 11.12 -8.15 -13.90
C LEU A 244 10.91 -7.53 -15.28
N ILE A 245 9.83 -7.91 -15.98
CA ILE A 245 9.47 -7.35 -17.28
C ILE A 245 9.26 -5.83 -17.18
N LEU A 246 8.55 -5.37 -16.15
CA LEU A 246 8.32 -3.94 -15.92
C LEU A 246 9.62 -3.18 -15.65
N SER A 247 10.60 -3.80 -14.99
CA SER A 247 11.90 -3.17 -14.72
C SER A 247 12.76 -2.95 -15.97
N GLU A 248 12.42 -3.59 -17.09
CA GLU A 248 13.09 -3.47 -18.38
C GLU A 248 12.22 -2.72 -19.42
N HIS A 249 11.07 -2.20 -19.00
CA HIS A 249 10.09 -1.52 -19.84
C HIS A 249 10.10 -0.01 -19.57
N PRO A 250 9.88 0.86 -20.57
CA PRO A 250 9.65 2.29 -20.33
C PRO A 250 8.40 2.52 -19.46
N LEU A 251 8.56 3.07 -18.27
CA LEU A 251 7.45 3.20 -17.32
C LEU A 251 6.78 4.57 -17.38
N ARG A 252 5.46 4.57 -17.27
CA ARG A 252 4.66 5.74 -16.93
C ARG A 252 3.93 5.48 -15.61
N LEU A 253 4.29 6.25 -14.59
CA LEU A 253 3.57 6.24 -13.31
C LEU A 253 2.22 6.93 -13.52
N LYS A 254 1.20 6.50 -12.76
CA LYS A 254 -0.12 7.13 -12.76
C LYS A 254 0.03 8.58 -12.24
N PRO A 255 -0.20 9.62 -13.06
CA PRO A 255 -0.05 11.00 -12.62
C PRO A 255 -1.01 11.34 -11.48
N ILE A 256 -0.58 12.25 -10.60
CA ILE A 256 -1.43 12.82 -9.56
C ILE A 256 -1.72 14.27 -9.91
N TYR A 257 -2.98 14.57 -10.23
CA TYR A 257 -3.44 15.92 -10.52
C TYR A 257 -4.10 16.51 -9.28
N LEU A 258 -3.62 17.67 -8.83
CA LEU A 258 -4.14 18.36 -7.64
C LEU A 258 -4.60 19.78 -7.97
N GLU A 259 -5.78 20.13 -7.45
CA GLU A 259 -6.23 21.52 -7.36
C GLU A 259 -5.37 22.27 -6.33
N GLY A 260 -5.19 23.57 -6.54
CA GLY A 260 -4.46 24.43 -5.60
C GLY A 260 -4.97 25.86 -5.63
N VAL A 261 -4.73 26.63 -4.56
CA VAL A 261 -5.21 28.02 -4.47
C VAL A 261 -4.63 28.94 -5.55
N TRP A 262 -3.46 28.60 -6.07
CA TRP A 262 -2.74 29.32 -7.12
C TRP A 262 -2.85 28.66 -8.51
N GLY A 263 -3.52 27.51 -8.61
CA GLY A 263 -3.48 26.68 -9.82
C GLY A 263 -4.06 27.36 -11.06
N GLY A 264 -3.40 27.12 -12.18
CA GLY A 264 -3.75 27.61 -13.52
C GLY A 264 -4.75 26.73 -14.27
N GLN A 265 -4.99 27.09 -15.52
CA GLN A 265 -5.89 26.40 -16.44
C GLN A 265 -5.15 25.67 -17.57
N TRP A 266 -3.88 25.97 -17.81
CA TRP A 266 -3.14 25.42 -18.94
C TRP A 266 -3.09 23.89 -18.85
N LEU A 267 -2.66 23.32 -17.72
CA LEU A 267 -2.61 21.86 -17.52
C LEU A 267 -3.98 21.21 -17.73
N LYS A 268 -5.07 21.86 -17.32
CA LYS A 268 -6.43 21.33 -17.55
C LYS A 268 -6.73 21.20 -19.04
N GLU A 269 -6.35 22.17 -19.84
CA GLU A 269 -6.59 22.19 -21.28
C GLU A 269 -5.74 21.14 -22.01
N ILE A 270 -4.41 21.18 -21.85
CA ILE A 270 -3.49 20.25 -22.55
C ILE A 270 -3.73 18.80 -22.12
N ARG A 271 -4.00 18.53 -20.84
CA ARG A 271 -4.26 17.17 -20.33
C ARG A 271 -5.72 16.75 -20.43
N LYS A 272 -6.60 17.62 -20.97
CA LYS A 272 -8.05 17.38 -21.09
C LYS A 272 -8.68 16.93 -19.77
N LEU A 273 -8.27 17.58 -18.67
CA LEU A 273 -8.75 17.25 -17.32
C LEU A 273 -10.26 17.57 -17.20
N PRO A 274 -10.97 16.91 -16.25
CA PRO A 274 -12.39 17.12 -16.07
C PRO A 274 -12.75 18.60 -15.87
N LYS A 275 -13.83 19.05 -16.53
CA LYS A 275 -14.36 20.41 -16.36
C LYS A 275 -14.78 20.71 -14.91
N SER A 276 -15.09 19.68 -14.13
CA SER A 276 -15.43 19.79 -12.71
C SER A 276 -14.24 20.19 -11.83
N MET A 277 -13.01 19.98 -12.31
CA MET A 277 -11.80 20.37 -11.59
C MET A 277 -11.63 21.89 -11.69
N LYS A 278 -11.48 22.60 -10.56
CA LYS A 278 -11.44 24.09 -10.54
C LYS A 278 -10.24 24.62 -11.32
N ASN A 279 -9.06 24.10 -11.02
CA ASN A 279 -7.78 24.39 -11.64
C ASN A 279 -6.87 23.17 -11.52
N CYS A 280 -5.68 23.19 -12.10
CA CYS A 280 -4.67 22.17 -11.85
C CYS A 280 -3.37 22.86 -11.48
N ALA A 281 -3.05 22.89 -10.19
CA ALA A 281 -1.82 23.48 -9.68
C ALA A 281 -0.63 22.54 -9.89
N TRP A 282 -0.82 21.25 -9.57
CA TRP A 282 0.23 20.24 -9.69
C TRP A 282 -0.20 19.10 -10.62
N SER A 283 0.68 18.72 -11.54
CA SER A 283 0.70 17.38 -12.15
C SER A 283 1.97 16.67 -11.73
N TYR A 284 1.88 15.79 -10.72
CA TYR A 284 3.02 14.95 -10.35
C TYR A 284 3.15 13.80 -11.34
N GLU A 285 4.25 13.80 -12.10
CA GLU A 285 4.59 12.74 -13.05
C GLU A 285 5.44 11.65 -12.37
N VAL A 286 6.34 12.06 -11.47
CA VAL A 286 7.13 11.17 -10.61
C VAL A 286 7.07 11.67 -9.17
N MET A 287 6.28 10.98 -8.35
CA MET A 287 6.17 11.07 -6.90
C MET A 287 6.14 9.64 -6.36
N ALA A 288 7.28 8.97 -6.56
CA ALA A 288 7.45 7.53 -6.43
C ALA A 288 6.87 6.90 -5.15
N PRO A 289 6.95 7.52 -3.96
CA PRO A 289 6.41 6.90 -2.76
C PRO A 289 4.88 6.78 -2.75
N TYR A 290 4.17 7.55 -3.57
CA TYR A 290 2.70 7.65 -3.56
C TYR A 290 2.05 7.04 -4.79
N GLN A 291 2.74 7.05 -5.92
CA GLN A 291 2.18 6.64 -7.19
C GLN A 291 2.21 5.13 -7.39
N SER A 292 1.37 4.70 -8.33
CA SER A 292 1.27 3.34 -8.80
C SER A 292 1.45 3.26 -10.31
N LEU A 293 1.55 2.04 -10.80
CA LEU A 293 1.57 1.69 -12.21
C LEU A 293 0.23 1.05 -12.54
N PHE A 294 -0.49 1.62 -13.51
CA PHE A 294 -1.53 0.86 -14.21
C PHE A 294 -0.87 -0.03 -15.26
N VAL A 295 -1.12 -1.33 -15.19
CA VAL A 295 -0.53 -2.32 -16.09
C VAL A 295 -1.62 -3.11 -16.77
N LYS A 296 -1.72 -2.99 -18.09
CA LYS A 296 -2.72 -3.69 -18.90
C LYS A 296 -2.20 -5.06 -19.33
N LEU A 297 -2.88 -6.11 -18.90
CA LEU A 297 -2.63 -7.51 -19.26
C LEU A 297 -3.86 -8.07 -19.96
N ARG A 298 -3.89 -7.99 -21.30
CA ARG A 298 -5.10 -8.27 -22.11
C ARG A 298 -6.30 -7.42 -21.63
N ASN A 299 -7.30 -8.05 -21.01
CA ASN A 299 -8.50 -7.44 -20.45
C ASN A 299 -8.39 -7.08 -18.96
N ILE A 300 -7.26 -7.42 -18.32
CA ILE A 300 -6.99 -7.14 -16.90
C ILE A 300 -6.22 -5.83 -16.79
N VAL A 301 -6.56 -4.99 -15.82
CA VAL A 301 -5.77 -3.79 -15.47
C VAL A 301 -5.37 -3.90 -14.01
N LEU A 302 -4.08 -4.08 -13.76
CA LEU A 302 -3.50 -4.08 -12.42
C LEU A 302 -3.16 -2.67 -11.99
N ASN A 303 -3.38 -2.35 -10.72
CA ASN A 303 -2.93 -1.15 -10.04
C ASN A 303 -1.85 -1.52 -9.01
N LEU A 304 -0.59 -1.46 -9.45
CA LEU A 304 0.57 -1.91 -8.67
C LEU A 304 1.32 -0.71 -8.08
N PRO A 305 1.51 -0.59 -6.75
CA PRO A 305 2.34 0.48 -6.18
C PRO A 305 3.75 0.47 -6.77
N PHE A 306 4.24 1.63 -7.22
CA PHE A 306 5.55 1.72 -7.88
C PHE A 306 6.69 1.27 -6.95
N LEU A 307 6.56 1.53 -5.64
CA LEU A 307 7.48 1.06 -4.62
C LEU A 307 7.73 -0.46 -4.65
N ASN A 308 6.74 -1.27 -5.06
CA ASN A 308 6.93 -2.72 -5.18
C ASN A 308 8.00 -3.07 -6.21
N LEU A 309 7.98 -2.39 -7.35
CA LEU A 309 8.95 -2.56 -8.42
C LEU A 309 10.32 -2.01 -8.00
N LEU A 310 10.33 -0.81 -7.41
CA LEU A 310 11.55 -0.17 -6.93
C LEU A 310 12.28 -1.03 -5.87
N TRP A 311 11.55 -1.63 -4.93
CA TRP A 311 12.15 -2.43 -3.86
C TRP A 311 12.66 -3.79 -4.32
N GLU A 312 12.02 -4.41 -5.33
CA GLU A 312 12.46 -5.70 -5.89
C GLU A 312 13.65 -5.51 -6.85
N TYR A 313 13.64 -4.45 -7.68
CA TYR A 313 14.65 -4.21 -8.71
C TYR A 313 15.24 -2.78 -8.66
N PRO A 314 15.82 -2.33 -7.54
CA PRO A 314 16.29 -0.94 -7.39
C PRO A 314 17.33 -0.56 -8.45
N ASP A 315 18.33 -1.42 -8.68
CA ASP A 315 19.41 -1.14 -9.64
C ASP A 315 18.93 -1.07 -11.09
N ARG A 316 17.84 -1.78 -11.43
CA ARG A 316 17.28 -1.73 -12.80
C ARG A 316 16.50 -0.45 -13.03
N ILE A 317 15.91 0.11 -11.97
CA ILE A 317 15.12 1.34 -12.03
C ILE A 317 15.99 2.60 -11.92
N MET A 318 17.01 2.57 -11.05
CA MET A 318 17.82 3.75 -10.73
C MET A 318 19.27 3.68 -11.23
N GLY A 319 19.72 2.52 -11.71
CA GLY A 319 21.15 2.22 -11.82
C GLY A 319 21.77 1.97 -10.43
N LYS A 320 23.09 1.76 -10.40
CA LYS A 320 23.83 1.63 -9.14
C LYS A 320 23.83 2.96 -8.40
N PHE A 321 22.96 3.08 -7.39
CA PHE A 321 22.82 4.28 -6.58
C PHE A 321 23.31 4.01 -5.14
N GLU A 322 24.54 4.44 -4.83
CA GLU A 322 25.21 4.13 -3.57
C GLU A 322 24.47 4.67 -2.32
N ALA A 323 23.65 5.71 -2.50
CA ALA A 323 22.89 6.32 -1.41
C ALA A 323 21.46 5.75 -1.25
N TYR A 324 21.08 4.68 -1.97
CA TYR A 324 19.74 4.12 -1.92
C TYR A 324 19.25 3.78 -0.51
N GLU A 325 20.10 3.10 0.29
CA GLU A 325 19.76 2.79 1.69
C GLU A 325 19.82 4.05 2.58
N LYS A 326 20.64 5.06 2.24
CA LYS A 326 20.72 6.33 2.98
C LYS A 326 19.45 7.17 2.82
N VAL A 327 18.78 7.10 1.67
CA VAL A 327 17.49 7.77 1.39
C VAL A 327 16.27 6.91 1.78
N GLY A 328 16.48 5.87 2.58
CA GLY A 328 15.41 5.02 3.10
C GLY A 328 14.73 4.15 2.03
N GLY A 329 15.42 3.85 0.93
CA GLY A 329 14.86 3.05 -0.17
C GLY A 329 13.88 3.81 -1.07
N ASN A 330 13.92 5.14 -1.05
CA ASN A 330 13.12 5.99 -1.91
C ASN A 330 13.79 6.27 -3.25
N PHE A 331 12.98 6.59 -4.26
CA PHE A 331 13.48 7.10 -5.53
C PHE A 331 13.96 8.55 -5.33
N PRO A 332 15.15 8.92 -5.85
CA PRO A 332 15.83 10.16 -5.44
C PRO A 332 15.32 11.43 -6.11
N ILE A 333 14.43 11.32 -7.11
CA ILE A 333 13.98 12.46 -7.93
C ILE A 333 12.46 12.54 -7.93
N ARG A 334 11.92 13.74 -7.74
CA ARG A 334 10.52 14.08 -8.01
C ARG A 334 10.43 14.86 -9.32
N VAL A 335 9.39 14.61 -10.11
CA VAL A 335 9.11 15.36 -11.34
C VAL A 335 7.64 15.77 -11.31
N ASN A 336 7.38 17.07 -11.44
CA ASN A 336 6.04 17.62 -11.52
C ASN A 336 5.99 18.83 -12.45
N TYR A 337 4.82 19.07 -13.03
CA TYR A 337 4.46 20.35 -13.63
C TYR A 337 3.73 21.19 -12.59
N ASP A 338 4.16 22.43 -12.45
CA ASP A 338 3.48 23.46 -11.68
C ASP A 338 2.87 24.45 -12.66
N ASP A 339 1.55 24.63 -12.60
CA ASP A 339 0.83 25.51 -13.52
C ASP A 339 0.16 26.65 -12.74
N SER A 340 0.61 27.86 -13.03
CA SER A 340 0.03 29.13 -12.55
C SER A 340 -0.55 29.97 -13.70
N MET A 341 -0.65 29.44 -14.93
CA MET A 341 -1.15 30.16 -16.10
C MET A 341 -2.64 30.48 -15.95
N GLY A 342 -2.97 31.77 -15.81
CA GLY A 342 -4.32 32.21 -15.46
C GLY A 342 -4.74 31.87 -14.02
N GLY A 343 -3.77 31.49 -13.18
CA GLY A 343 -3.91 31.24 -11.75
C GLY A 343 -3.40 32.41 -10.91
N GLY A 344 -2.79 32.11 -9.77
CA GLY A 344 -2.25 33.10 -8.83
C GLY A 344 -0.78 32.83 -8.47
N ASP A 345 -0.24 33.65 -7.58
CA ASP A 345 1.14 33.52 -7.13
C ASP A 345 1.33 32.37 -6.13
N MET A 346 2.46 31.68 -6.24
CA MET A 346 2.91 30.74 -5.23
C MET A 346 3.44 31.48 -4.00
N ALA A 347 3.35 30.84 -2.83
CA ALA A 347 3.94 31.38 -1.61
C ALA A 347 5.47 31.49 -1.74
N ILE A 348 6.06 32.50 -1.08
CA ILE A 348 7.50 32.57 -0.84
C ILE A 348 7.88 31.42 0.10
N GLN A 349 8.81 30.57 -0.33
CA GLN A 349 9.16 29.32 0.36
C GLN A 349 10.66 29.20 0.60
N VAL A 350 11.02 28.47 1.66
CA VAL A 350 12.38 28.00 1.93
C VAL A 350 12.32 26.52 2.26
N HIS A 351 13.27 25.74 1.74
CA HIS A 351 13.40 24.33 2.06
C HIS A 351 14.55 24.12 3.03
N GLY A 352 14.30 23.37 4.11
CA GLY A 352 15.36 22.94 5.02
C GLY A 352 16.32 21.99 4.32
N ASP A 353 17.60 22.08 4.68
CA ASP A 353 18.59 21.10 4.22
C ASP A 353 18.33 19.70 4.80
N LEU A 354 19.03 18.70 4.29
CA LEU A 354 18.85 17.32 4.72
C LEU A 354 19.14 17.11 6.22
N SER A 355 20.14 17.81 6.78
CA SER A 355 20.45 17.74 8.21
C SER A 355 19.29 18.24 9.07
N TYR A 356 18.74 19.40 8.71
CA TYR A 356 17.60 20.01 9.40
C TYR A 356 16.38 19.11 9.35
N LEU A 357 16.06 18.56 8.17
CA LEU A 357 14.90 17.68 7.99
C LEU A 357 15.05 16.37 8.77
N LYS A 358 16.27 15.81 8.82
CA LYS A 358 16.55 14.61 9.61
C LYS A 358 16.43 14.87 11.12
N GLU A 359 16.99 15.97 11.62
CA GLU A 359 16.98 16.32 13.04
C GLU A 359 15.55 16.63 13.55
N ASN A 360 14.79 17.40 12.78
CA ASN A 360 13.50 17.93 13.20
C ASN A 360 12.31 17.05 12.82
N PHE A 361 12.40 16.32 11.69
CA PHE A 361 11.28 15.57 11.11
C PHE A 361 11.55 14.09 10.87
N ASN A 362 12.77 13.59 11.11
CA ASN A 362 13.21 12.24 10.75
C ASN A 362 13.03 11.91 9.25
N GLU A 363 12.98 12.93 8.39
CA GLU A 363 12.78 12.73 6.96
C GLU A 363 14.08 12.26 6.29
N PRO A 364 14.04 11.20 5.45
CA PRO A 364 15.24 10.63 4.84
C PRO A 364 15.65 11.34 3.54
N ILE A 365 14.86 12.31 3.07
CA ILE A 365 15.09 13.02 1.80
C ILE A 365 14.84 14.52 2.02
N GLY A 366 15.67 15.34 1.38
CA GLY A 366 15.48 16.78 1.31
C GLY A 366 14.73 17.23 0.06
N GLN A 367 14.51 18.55 -0.04
CA GLN A 367 13.88 19.16 -1.20
C GLN A 367 14.84 20.18 -1.81
N ASN A 368 15.51 19.76 -2.90
CA ASN A 368 16.31 20.62 -3.76
C ASN A 368 15.63 20.65 -5.13
N GLU A 369 15.38 21.84 -5.65
CA GLU A 369 14.54 22.01 -6.83
C GLU A 369 15.32 22.66 -7.97
N SER A 370 14.90 22.36 -9.19
CA SER A 370 15.38 23.00 -10.41
C SER A 370 14.20 23.18 -11.33
N TYR A 371 14.09 24.36 -11.92
CA TYR A 371 12.95 24.75 -12.72
C TYR A 371 13.34 24.87 -14.19
N TYR A 372 12.49 24.33 -15.06
CA TYR A 372 12.50 24.60 -16.48
C TYR A 372 11.20 25.32 -16.81
N ILE A 373 11.30 26.56 -17.29
CA ILE A 373 10.18 27.46 -17.57
C ILE A 373 9.72 27.28 -19.01
#